data_AF-A0A9D6LI43-F1
#
_entry.id   AF-A0A9D6LI43-F1
#
_cell.length_a   1.000
_cell.length_b   1.000
_cell.length_c   1.000
_cell.angle_alpha   90.00
_cell.angle_beta   90.00
_cell.angle_gamma   90.00
#
_symmetry.space_group_name_H-M   'P 1'
#
loop_
_entity.id
_entity.type
_entity.pdbx_description
1 polymer ?
#
loop_
_entity_poly.entity_id
_entity_poly.type
_entity_poly.pdbx_seq_one_letter_code
_entity_poly.pdbx_strand_id
1 'polypeptide(L)'
;MIWLQALTKPESKEFVTIVEGSISKHPAVKIYEENNFLKVSVSGTMVLTVRATADDSAKVDELDLRPLGLNLHGDSSTLMVGTSKFSGNSMSGGGILIGFGG
;
A
#
# COMPACT_ATOMS: atom_id res chain seq x y z
N MET A 1 -12.34 -0.92 0.62
CA MET A 1 -11.67 -2.09 1.23
C MET A 1 -10.25 -2.22 0.66
N ILE A 2 -9.27 -2.58 1.49
CA ILE A 2 -7.86 -2.67 1.08
C ILE A 2 -7.29 -4.08 1.24
N TRP A 3 -6.35 -4.45 0.37
CA TRP A 3 -5.57 -5.69 0.45
C TRP A 3 -4.09 -5.33 0.36
N LEU A 4 -3.27 -5.95 1.21
CA LEU A 4 -1.84 -5.68 1.29
C LEU A 4 -1.08 -7.00 1.43
N GLN A 5 -0.05 -7.16 0.62
CA GLN A 5 0.86 -8.30 0.66
C GLN A 5 2.28 -7.81 0.92
N ALA A 6 3.06 -8.60 1.65
CA ALA A 6 4.44 -8.31 1.98
C ALA A 6 5.34 -9.49 1.62
N LEU A 7 6.60 -9.21 1.29
CA LEU A 7 7.60 -10.25 1.06
C LEU A 7 8.06 -10.84 2.40
N THR A 8 7.95 -12.16 2.55
CA THR A 8 8.47 -12.87 3.73
C THR A 8 9.96 -13.18 3.62
N LYS A 9 10.46 -13.38 2.39
CA LYS A 9 11.87 -13.65 2.10
C LYS A 9 12.27 -12.98 0.78
N PRO A 10 13.28 -12.09 0.77
CA PRO A 10 13.75 -11.44 -0.46
C PRO A 10 14.24 -12.45 -1.52
N GLU A 11 14.74 -13.60 -1.09
CA GLU A 11 15.31 -14.62 -1.99
C GLU A 11 14.27 -15.54 -2.65
N SER A 12 13.15 -15.83 -1.98
CA SER A 12 12.15 -16.79 -2.52
C SER A 12 10.97 -16.12 -3.24
N LYS A 13 10.88 -14.79 -3.23
CA LYS A 13 9.72 -14.02 -3.76
C LYS A 13 8.38 -14.51 -3.17
N GLU A 14 8.38 -15.09 -1.98
CA GLU A 14 7.15 -15.50 -1.32
C GLU A 14 6.44 -14.27 -0.75
N PHE A 15 5.20 -14.05 -1.19
CA PHE A 15 4.32 -13.01 -0.69
C PHE A 15 3.36 -13.59 0.35
N VAL A 16 3.25 -12.95 1.51
CA VAL A 16 2.21 -13.24 2.49
C VAL A 16 1.19 -12.11 2.51
N THR A 17 -0.09 -12.47 2.55
CA THR A 17 -1.17 -11.50 2.75
C THR A 17 -1.16 -11.01 4.18
N ILE A 18 -0.90 -9.72 4.38
CA ILE A 18 -0.84 -9.09 5.70
C ILE A 18 -2.09 -8.27 6.01
N VAL A 19 -2.81 -7.81 4.98
CA VAL A 19 -4.14 -7.22 5.10
C VAL A 19 -5.04 -7.84 4.04
N GLU A 20 -6.21 -8.29 4.45
CA GLU A 20 -7.24 -8.82 3.55
C GLU A 20 -8.58 -8.18 3.88
N GLY A 21 -9.16 -7.45 2.93
CA GLY A 21 -10.46 -6.78 3.13
C GLY A 21 -10.47 -5.79 4.29
N SER A 22 -9.39 -5.01 4.47
CA SER A 22 -9.20 -4.10 5.61
C SER A 22 -9.11 -4.80 6.99
N ILE A 23 -8.87 -6.11 7.03
CA ILE A 23 -8.63 -6.87 8.26
C ILE A 23 -7.14 -7.24 8.34
N SER A 24 -6.50 -6.91 9.46
CA SER A 24 -5.12 -7.30 9.71
C SER A 24 -5.01 -8.82 9.91
N LYS A 25 -4.12 -9.46 9.15
CA LYS A 25 -3.82 -10.90 9.25
C LYS A 25 -2.50 -11.18 9.96
N HIS A 26 -1.73 -10.14 10.29
CA HIS A 26 -0.42 -10.27 10.91
C HIS A 26 -0.33 -9.39 12.18
N PRO A 27 0.20 -9.87 13.32
CA PRO A 27 0.21 -9.12 14.58
C PRO A 27 0.94 -7.78 14.51
N ALA A 28 1.93 -7.69 13.62
CA ALA A 28 2.70 -6.47 13.40
C ALA A 28 1.92 -5.39 12.64
N VAL A 29 0.78 -5.72 12.03
CA VAL A 29 -0.02 -4.80 11.22
C VAL A 29 -1.19 -4.29 12.04
N LYS A 30 -1.30 -2.96 12.14
CA LYS A 30 -2.42 -2.29 12.79
C LYS A 30 -3.11 -1.40 11.76
N ILE A 31 -4.43 -1.52 11.71
CA ILE A 31 -5.30 -0.72 10.86
C ILE A 31 -6.09 0.19 11.78
N TYR A 32 -6.09 1.48 11.46
CA TYR A 32 -6.86 2.49 12.17
C TYR A 32 -7.81 3.15 11.18
N GLU A 33 -9.07 3.28 11.58
CA GLU A 33 -10.07 4.03 10.84
C GLU A 33 -10.48 5.22 11.71
N GLU A 34 -10.19 6.43 11.25
CA GLU A 34 -10.46 7.64 12.02
C GLU A 34 -10.74 8.81 11.06
N ASN A 35 -11.79 9.59 11.32
CA ASN A 35 -12.10 10.82 10.56
C ASN A 35 -12.14 10.64 9.03
N ASN A 36 -12.68 9.51 8.54
CA ASN A 36 -12.72 9.14 7.10
C ASN A 36 -11.33 8.82 6.48
N PHE A 37 -10.33 8.57 7.31
CA PHE A 37 -9.04 8.03 6.90
C PHE A 37 -8.92 6.58 7.33
N LEU A 38 -8.42 5.75 6.43
CA LEU A 38 -7.89 4.44 6.72
C LEU A 38 -6.37 4.53 6.74
N LYS A 39 -5.78 4.19 7.89
CA LYS A 39 -4.35 4.23 8.14
C LYS A 39 -3.85 2.82 8.43
N VAL A 40 -2.77 2.41 7.79
CA VAL A 40 -2.11 1.12 8.03
C VAL A 40 -0.72 1.38 8.55
N SER A 41 -0.41 0.79 9.70
CA SER A 41 0.95 0.77 10.24
C SER A 41 1.47 -0.66 10.34
N VAL A 42 2.76 -0.84 10.08
CA VAL A 42 3.47 -2.10 10.24
C VAL A 42 4.60 -1.88 11.23
N SER A 43 4.62 -2.64 12.32
CA SER A 43 5.63 -2.56 13.39
C SER A 43 5.81 -1.14 13.96
N GLY A 44 4.75 -0.33 13.96
CA GLY A 44 4.76 1.05 14.44
C GLY A 44 5.10 2.11 13.38
N THR A 45 5.49 1.70 12.17
CA THR A 45 5.74 2.61 11.05
C THR A 45 4.47 2.75 10.19
N MET A 46 4.04 3.98 9.90
CA MET A 46 2.93 4.21 8.98
C MET A 46 3.34 3.82 7.55
N VAL A 47 2.56 2.98 6.89
CA VAL A 47 2.85 2.49 5.54
C VAL A 47 1.80 2.89 4.51
N LEU A 48 0.59 3.25 4.96
CA LEU A 48 -0.49 3.71 4.08
C LEU A 48 -1.40 4.66 4.83
N THR A 49 -1.69 5.80 4.24
CA THR A 49 -2.78 6.69 4.63
C THR A 49 -3.64 6.95 3.41
N VAL A 50 -4.90 6.54 3.47
CA VAL A 50 -5.87 6.70 2.38
C VAL A 50 -7.19 7.23 2.92
N ARG A 51 -7.87 8.07 2.15
CA ARG A 51 -9.22 8.55 2.47
C ARG A 51 -10.16 8.35 1.29
N ALA A 52 -11.40 7.96 1.59
CA ALA A 52 -12.43 7.90 0.57
C ALA A 52 -12.82 9.33 0.15
N THR A 53 -12.82 9.60 -1.15
CA THR A 53 -13.26 10.88 -1.72
C THR A 53 -14.64 10.77 -2.39
N ALA A 54 -15.04 9.57 -2.80
CA ALA A 54 -16.37 9.19 -3.25
C ALA A 54 -16.55 7.67 -3.08
N ASP A 55 -17.73 7.12 -3.42
CA ASP A 55 -18.03 5.70 -3.26
C ASP A 55 -17.03 4.78 -3.98
N ASP A 56 -16.61 5.17 -5.18
CA ASP A 56 -15.66 4.42 -6.02
C ASP A 56 -14.30 5.14 -6.18
N SER A 57 -13.98 6.07 -5.28
CA SER A 57 -12.76 6.87 -5.38
C SER A 57 -12.10 7.07 -4.02
N ALA A 58 -10.79 6.87 -4.00
CA ALA A 58 -9.99 7.12 -2.82
C ALA A 58 -8.72 7.91 -3.18
N LYS A 59 -8.32 8.80 -2.27
CA LYS A 59 -7.07 9.54 -2.36
C LYS A 59 -6.06 8.91 -1.39
N VAL A 60 -4.93 8.47 -1.93
CA VAL A 60 -3.76 8.07 -1.14
C VAL A 60 -2.99 9.35 -0.79
N ASP A 61 -2.87 9.65 0.50
CA ASP A 61 -2.11 10.80 0.97
C ASP A 61 -0.65 10.42 1.27
N GLU A 62 -0.42 9.18 1.72
CA GLU A 62 0.92 8.62 1.96
C GLU A 62 0.94 7.11 1.68
N LEU A 63 2.03 6.63 1.08
CA LEU A 63 2.30 5.22 0.84
C LEU A 63 3.80 4.98 1.03
N ASP A 64 4.20 4.08 1.92
CA ASP A 64 5.59 3.66 2.07
C ASP A 64 5.64 2.17 2.37
N LEU A 65 5.98 1.37 1.36
CA LEU A 65 6.10 -0.07 1.49
C LEU A 65 7.55 -0.52 1.69
N ARG A 66 8.51 0.40 1.86
CA ARG A 66 9.92 0.07 2.17
C ARG A 66 10.06 -0.76 3.46
N PRO A 67 9.28 -0.51 4.53
CA PRO A 67 9.28 -1.38 5.72
C PRO A 67 8.86 -2.83 5.44
N LEU A 68 8.19 -3.08 4.31
CA LEU A 68 7.75 -4.40 3.86
C LEU A 68 8.70 -5.02 2.82
N GLY A 69 9.87 -4.42 2.61
CA GLY A 69 10.88 -4.88 1.66
C GLY A 69 10.58 -4.50 0.20
N LEU A 70 9.59 -3.64 -0.04
CA LEU A 70 9.25 -3.15 -1.37
C LEU A 70 9.80 -1.75 -1.55
N ASN A 71 10.65 -1.52 -2.55
CA ASN A 71 11.10 -0.17 -2.88
C ASN A 71 9.99 0.62 -3.59
N LEU A 72 8.89 0.88 -2.88
CA LEU A 72 7.72 1.58 -3.37
C LEU A 72 7.28 2.55 -2.29
N HIS A 73 7.29 3.83 -2.61
CA HIS A 73 6.85 4.87 -1.69
C HIS A 73 6.34 6.08 -2.46
N GLY A 74 5.51 6.91 -1.85
CA GLY A 74 4.89 8.03 -2.53
C GLY A 74 3.92 8.78 -1.65
N ASP A 75 3.40 9.86 -2.20
CA ASP A 75 2.41 10.74 -1.60
C ASP A 75 1.33 11.08 -2.63
N SER A 76 0.46 12.03 -2.30
CA SER A 76 -0.61 12.47 -3.19
C SER A 76 -0.17 13.07 -4.54
N SER A 77 1.11 13.35 -4.73
CA SER A 77 1.67 14.01 -5.92
C SER A 77 2.66 13.15 -6.70
N THR A 78 3.39 12.27 -6.01
CA THR A 78 4.45 11.45 -6.60
C THR A 78 4.41 10.02 -6.10
N LEU A 79 4.72 9.07 -6.98
CA LEU A 79 4.90 7.66 -6.66
C LEU A 79 6.24 7.19 -7.18
N MET A 80 7.06 6.65 -6.29
CA MET A 80 8.34 6.02 -6.58
C MET A 80 8.16 4.51 -6.58
N VAL A 81 8.62 3.85 -7.64
CA VAL A 81 8.63 2.38 -7.76
C VAL A 81 10.01 1.97 -8.27
N GLY A 82 10.82 1.36 -7.40
CA GLY A 82 12.22 1.08 -7.68
C GLY A 82 13.01 2.37 -7.91
N THR A 83 13.53 2.53 -9.12
CA THR A 83 14.23 3.74 -9.59
C THR A 83 13.33 4.67 -10.42
N SER A 84 12.09 4.26 -10.71
CA SER A 84 11.15 5.02 -11.52
C SER A 84 10.34 5.98 -10.66
N LYS A 85 10.11 7.19 -11.18
CA LYS A 85 9.26 8.23 -10.59
C LYS A 85 8.05 8.49 -11.48
N PHE A 86 6.86 8.41 -10.90
CA PHE A 86 5.58 8.73 -11.52
C PHE A 86 5.01 9.97 -10.85
N SER A 87 4.53 10.94 -11.63
CA SER A 87 3.91 12.17 -11.10
C SER A 87 2.92 12.71 -12.13
N GLY A 88 1.74 13.15 -11.67
CA GLY A 88 0.71 13.71 -12.57
C GLY A 88 0.13 12.69 -13.56
N ASN A 89 0.32 11.39 -13.31
CA ASN A 89 -0.22 10.33 -14.15
C ASN A 89 -1.65 9.98 -13.71
N SER A 90 -2.52 9.74 -14.68
CA SER A 90 -3.83 9.13 -14.46
C SER A 90 -3.79 7.73 -15.06
N MET A 91 -4.22 6.73 -14.29
CA MET A 91 -4.27 5.33 -14.73
C MET A 91 -5.67 4.79 -14.47
N SER A 92 -6.28 4.20 -15.50
CA SER A 92 -7.58 3.54 -15.43
C SER A 92 -7.51 2.16 -16.09
N GLY A 93 -8.23 1.18 -15.56
CA GLY A 93 -8.35 -0.17 -16.16
C GLY A 93 -7.32 -1.22 -15.77
N GLY A 94 -6.59 -1.08 -14.66
CA GLY A 94 -5.63 -2.09 -14.18
C GLY A 94 -6.16 -2.98 -13.06
N GLY A 95 -6.19 -4.30 -13.25
CA GLY A 95 -6.50 -5.27 -12.18
C GLY A 95 -5.41 -5.38 -11.11
N ILE A 96 -4.15 -5.17 -11.51
CA ILE A 96 -2.98 -5.01 -10.62
C ILE A 96 -2.19 -3.83 -11.16
N LEU A 97 -2.10 -2.74 -10.40
CA LEU A 97 -1.41 -1.51 -10.83
C LEU A 97 0.12 -1.63 -10.75
N ILE A 98 0.63 -2.33 -9.74
CA ILE A 98 2.06 -2.61 -9.57
C ILE A 98 2.22 -4.09 -9.25
N GLY A 99 2.55 -4.86 -10.28
CA GLY A 99 2.92 -6.27 -10.15
C GLY A 99 4.42 -6.38 -9.91
N PHE A 100 4.82 -6.90 -8.74
CA PHE A 100 6.19 -7.34 -8.54
C PHE A 100 6.31 -8.74 -9.16
N GLY A 101 6.72 -8.78 -10.43
CA GLY A 101 6.76 -10.01 -11.21
C GLY A 101 7.60 -11.15 -10.61
N GLY A 102 6.95 -12.29 -10.50
CA GLY A 102 7.51 -13.64 -10.53
C GLY A 102 6.66 -14.46 -11.48
#